data_AF-A0AAU4P6U4-F1
#
_entry.id   AF-A0AAU4P6U4-F1
#
_cell.length_a   1.000
_cell.length_b   1.000
_cell.length_c   1.000
_cell.angle_alpha   90.00
_cell.angle_beta   90.00
_cell.angle_gamma   90.00
#
_symmetry.space_group_name_H-M   'P 1'
#
loop_
_entity.id
_entity.type
_entity.pdbx_description
1 polymer ?
#
loop_
_entity_poly.entity_id
_entity_poly.type
_entity_poly.pdbx_seq_one_letter_code
_entity_poly.pdbx_strand_id
1 'polypeptide(L)'
;MTVSDTYGTNSYTAKELAGLLTDRLDVTFTERESDYLGVYFLATLADTTRVQVQPNAIPGDDGEDDLYDDEHPDVSVLLLITSPTAAKPLNDELSALGGLTRLRSTRS
;
A
#
# COMPACT_ATOMS: atom_id res chain seq x y z
N MET A 1 -19.42 7.15 -1.42
CA MET A 1 -18.53 7.54 -0.32
C MET A 1 -17.44 6.50 -0.29
N THR A 2 -16.18 6.86 -0.54
CA THR A 2 -15.04 5.94 -0.53
C THR A 2 -14.28 6.11 0.78
N VAL A 3 -13.73 4.99 1.27
CA VAL A 3 -12.83 4.97 2.42
C VAL A 3 -11.45 4.71 1.88
N SER A 4 -10.48 5.54 2.27
CA SER A 4 -9.08 5.33 1.92
C SER A 4 -8.24 5.17 3.19
N ASP A 5 -7.46 4.10 3.25
CA ASP A 5 -6.56 3.81 4.35
C ASP A 5 -5.14 3.70 3.83
N THR A 6 -4.21 4.35 4.52
CA THR A 6 -2.78 4.33 4.21
C THR A 6 -2.04 3.68 5.38
N TYR A 7 -1.21 2.71 5.05
CA TYR A 7 -0.30 2.05 5.97
C TYR A 7 1.14 2.18 5.46
N GLY A 8 2.09 2.15 6.38
CA GLY A 8 3.51 2.25 6.08
C GLY A 8 4.33 1.16 6.77
N THR A 9 5.44 0.77 6.14
CA THR A 9 6.40 -0.17 6.73
C THR A 9 7.84 0.14 6.27
N ASN A 10 8.79 -0.22 7.14
CA ASN A 10 10.22 -0.30 6.86
C ASN A 10 10.76 -1.72 6.96
N SER A 11 9.90 -2.68 7.30
CA SER A 11 10.30 -4.07 7.55
C SER A 11 10.34 -4.91 6.28
N TYR A 12 9.73 -4.41 5.19
CA TYR A 12 9.50 -5.15 3.96
C TYR A 12 9.73 -4.26 2.75
N THR A 13 10.21 -4.85 1.66
CA THR A 13 10.10 -4.26 0.32
C THR A 13 8.66 -4.35 -0.20
N ALA A 14 8.32 -3.57 -1.24
CA ALA A 14 6.99 -3.60 -1.85
C ALA A 14 6.60 -5.01 -2.35
N LYS A 15 7.57 -5.74 -2.91
CA LYS A 15 7.38 -7.11 -3.39
C LYS A 15 7.15 -8.11 -2.24
N GLU A 16 7.92 -8.01 -1.17
CA GLU A 16 7.76 -8.88 0.01
C GLU A 16 6.41 -8.63 0.69
N LEU A 17 6.01 -7.37 0.85
CA LEU A 17 4.71 -7.03 1.43
C LEU A 17 3.56 -7.54 0.54
N ALA A 18 3.64 -7.39 -0.79
CA ALA A 18 2.64 -7.94 -1.71
C ALA A 18 2.55 -9.48 -1.62
N GLY A 19 3.68 -10.17 -1.45
CA GLY A 19 3.71 -11.61 -1.18
C GLY A 19 2.99 -11.98 0.11
N LEU A 20 3.32 -11.32 1.22
CA LEU A 20 2.66 -11.55 2.52
C LEU A 20 1.16 -11.28 2.51
N LEU A 21 0.73 -10.30 1.72
CA LEU A 21 -0.68 -9.96 1.54
C LEU A 21 -1.41 -10.95 0.62
N THR A 22 -0.70 -11.55 -0.35
CA THR A 22 -1.27 -12.58 -1.23
C THR A 22 -1.76 -13.76 -0.41
N ASP A 23 -0.91 -14.28 0.50
CA ASP A 23 -1.25 -15.41 1.35
C ASP A 23 -2.35 -15.08 2.38
N ARG A 24 -2.36 -13.86 2.92
CA ARG A 24 -3.33 -13.47 3.96
C ARG A 24 -4.70 -13.10 3.43
N LEU A 25 -4.75 -12.40 2.30
CA LEU A 25 -5.99 -11.89 1.72
C LEU A 25 -6.56 -12.82 0.64
N ASP A 26 -5.89 -13.93 0.36
CA ASP A 26 -6.23 -14.87 -0.72
C ASP A 26 -6.42 -14.14 -2.07
N VAL A 27 -5.50 -13.21 -2.37
CA VAL A 27 -5.59 -12.31 -3.53
C VAL A 27 -4.32 -12.32 -4.34
N THR A 28 -4.42 -12.30 -5.67
CA THR A 28 -3.25 -12.20 -6.54
C THR A 28 -2.93 -10.73 -6.84
N PHE A 29 -1.74 -10.29 -6.46
CA PHE A 29 -1.21 -8.99 -6.89
C PHE A 29 -0.65 -9.07 -8.30
N THR A 30 -0.95 -8.05 -9.10
CA THR A 30 -0.33 -7.84 -10.41
C THR A 30 0.76 -6.77 -10.26
N GLU A 31 1.97 -7.10 -10.69
CA GLU A 31 3.06 -6.13 -10.83
C GLU A 31 2.75 -5.14 -11.95
N ARG A 32 2.96 -3.86 -11.69
CA ARG A 32 2.76 -2.76 -12.64
C ARG A 32 3.95 -1.82 -12.55
N GLU A 33 4.22 -1.14 -13.65
CA GLU A 33 5.26 -0.13 -13.76
C GLU A 33 4.63 1.19 -14.20
N SER A 34 5.16 2.30 -13.67
CA SER A 34 4.78 3.67 -14.02
C SER A 34 6.00 4.55 -13.91
N ASP A 35 6.17 5.50 -14.83
CA ASP A 35 7.26 6.47 -14.78
C ASP A 35 7.26 7.28 -13.47
N TYR A 36 6.09 7.43 -12.84
CA TYR A 36 5.95 8.17 -11.58
C TYR A 36 6.12 7.31 -10.32
N LEU A 37 5.69 6.04 -10.32
CA LEU A 37 5.71 5.20 -9.10
C LEU A 37 6.82 4.15 -9.14
N GLY A 38 7.53 4.03 -10.25
CA GLY A 38 8.33 2.86 -10.56
C GLY A 38 7.46 1.60 -10.56
N VAL A 39 8.00 0.52 -10.00
CA VAL A 39 7.32 -0.77 -9.85
C VAL A 39 6.44 -0.77 -8.61
N TYR A 40 5.17 -1.11 -8.79
CA TYR A 40 4.18 -1.26 -7.74
C TYR A 40 3.30 -2.50 -7.97
N PHE A 41 2.60 -2.94 -6.92
CA PHE A 41 1.76 -4.13 -6.95
C PHE A 41 0.31 -3.73 -6.69
N LEU A 42 -0.61 -4.19 -7.55
CA LEU A 42 -2.02 -3.87 -7.46
C LEU A 42 -2.87 -5.14 -7.42
N ALA A 43 -3.78 -5.20 -6.45
CA ALA A 43 -4.83 -6.20 -6.35
C ALA A 43 -6.21 -5.52 -6.24
N THR A 44 -7.25 -6.23 -6.67
CA THR A 44 -8.65 -5.82 -6.49
C THR A 44 -9.43 -6.98 -5.88
N LEU A 45 -10.01 -6.77 -4.71
CA LEU A 45 -10.83 -7.75 -4.01
C LEU A 45 -12.23 -7.81 -4.63
N ALA A 46 -12.97 -8.87 -4.26
CA ALA A 46 -14.31 -9.15 -4.79
C ALA A 46 -15.32 -8.01 -4.58
N ASP A 47 -15.18 -7.25 -3.50
CA ASP A 47 -16.04 -6.11 -3.16
C ASP A 47 -15.59 -4.80 -3.84
N THR A 48 -14.71 -4.88 -4.84
CA THR A 48 -14.09 -3.76 -5.57
C THR A 48 -13.12 -2.91 -4.75
N THR A 49 -12.75 -3.38 -3.55
CA THR A 49 -11.67 -2.78 -2.76
C THR A 49 -10.34 -2.95 -3.50
N ARG A 50 -9.65 -1.83 -3.72
CA ARG A 50 -8.34 -1.79 -4.36
C ARG A 50 -7.26 -1.77 -3.29
N VAL A 51 -6.26 -2.63 -3.47
CA VAL A 51 -5.12 -2.74 -2.57
C VAL A 51 -3.86 -2.56 -3.39
N GLN A 52 -3.11 -1.50 -3.08
CA GLN A 52 -1.91 -1.11 -3.81
C GLN A 52 -0.73 -1.08 -2.85
N VAL A 53 0.37 -1.72 -3.24
CA VAL A 53 1.64 -1.71 -2.51
C VAL A 53 2.69 -1.07 -3.38
N GLN A 54 3.41 -0.09 -2.85
CA GLN A 54 4.41 0.67 -3.60
C GLN A 54 5.54 1.17 -2.70
N PRO A 55 6.71 1.48 -3.29
CA PRO A 55 7.72 2.30 -2.61
C PRO A 55 7.14 3.67 -2.21
N ASN A 56 7.65 4.25 -1.12
CA ASN A 56 7.39 5.65 -0.81
C ASN A 56 8.26 6.58 -1.68
N ALA A 57 9.46 6.12 -2.04
CA ALA A 57 10.33 6.82 -2.97
C ALA A 57 9.74 6.81 -4.39
N ILE A 58 9.63 8.00 -4.98
CA ILE A 58 9.32 8.23 -6.38
C ILE A 58 10.66 8.28 -7.11
N PRO A 59 10.86 7.46 -8.15
CA PRO A 59 12.12 7.46 -8.90
C PRO A 59 12.38 8.85 -9.50
N GLY A 60 13.48 9.48 -9.09
CA GLY A 60 13.96 10.75 -9.64
C GLY A 60 15.07 10.55 -10.68
N ASP A 61 15.05 11.35 -11.75
CA ASP A 61 16.14 11.36 -12.76
C ASP A 61 17.45 11.96 -12.21
N ASP A 62 17.37 12.82 -11.19
CA ASP A 62 18.52 13.60 -10.66
C ASP A 62 19.21 12.95 -9.44
N GLY A 63 18.80 11.75 -9.03
CA GLY A 63 19.40 11.01 -7.90
C GLY A 63 18.95 11.47 -6.51
N GLU A 64 18.03 12.44 -6.43
CA GLU A 64 17.20 12.71 -5.25
C GLU A 64 15.79 12.19 -5.56
N ASP A 65 15.38 11.13 -4.86
CA ASP A 65 14.03 10.59 -4.99
C ASP A 65 13.05 11.46 -4.19
N ASP A 66 12.02 11.97 -4.85
CA ASP A 66 10.86 12.56 -4.18
C ASP A 66 10.09 11.49 -3.38
N LEU A 67 9.21 11.90 -2.48
CA LEU A 67 8.36 10.99 -1.73
C LEU A 67 6.90 11.10 -2.16
N TYR A 68 6.24 9.95 -2.24
CA TYR A 68 4.81 9.88 -2.49
C TYR A 68 4.01 10.39 -1.28
N ASP A 69 4.44 10.03 -0.07
CA ASP A 69 3.88 10.51 1.19
C ASP A 69 4.98 11.27 1.96
N ASP A 70 5.04 12.58 1.71
CA ASP A 70 6.02 13.48 2.35
C ASP A 70 5.71 13.74 3.84
N GLU A 71 4.49 13.44 4.30
CA GLU A 71 4.14 13.51 5.72
C GLU A 71 4.82 12.39 6.54
N HIS A 72 5.24 11.32 5.86
CA HIS A 72 5.89 10.15 6.47
C HIS A 72 7.20 9.77 5.76
N PRO A 73 8.25 10.61 5.83
CA PRO A 73 9.49 10.37 5.10
C PRO A 73 10.28 9.15 5.60
N ASP A 74 10.06 8.76 6.85
CA ASP A 74 10.74 7.62 7.45
C ASP A 74 10.19 6.28 6.96
N VAL A 75 9.06 6.21 6.23
CA VAL A 75 8.52 4.94 5.71
C VAL A 75 9.02 4.65 4.30
N SER A 76 9.46 3.41 4.08
CA SER A 76 10.05 2.98 2.82
C SER A 76 9.00 2.44 1.84
N VAL A 77 7.96 1.80 2.36
CA VAL A 77 6.90 1.16 1.58
C VAL A 77 5.54 1.56 2.11
N LEU A 78 4.63 1.84 1.19
CA LEU A 78 3.25 2.20 1.45
C LEU A 78 2.30 1.09 0.99
N LEU A 79 1.25 0.91 1.77
CA LEU A 79 0.06 0.14 1.42
C LEU A 79 -1.14 1.07 1.40
N LEU A 80 -1.73 1.24 0.23
CA LEU A 80 -2.88 2.09 -0.03
C LEU A 80 -4.10 1.22 -0.27
N ILE A 81 -5.17 1.48 0.47
CA ILE A 81 -6.42 0.74 0.38
C ILE A 81 -7.51 1.72 0.03
N THR A 82 -8.26 1.45 -1.02
CA THR A 82 -9.42 2.27 -1.43
C THR A 82 -10.64 1.37 -1.56
N SER A 83 -11.65 1.64 -0.75
CA SER A 83 -12.80 0.78 -0.55
C SER A 83 -14.10 1.55 -0.76
N PRO A 84 -15.16 0.94 -1.35
CA PRO A 84 -16.48 1.58 -1.42
C PRO A 84 -17.20 1.61 -0.07
N THR A 85 -16.78 0.80 0.90
CA THR A 85 -17.32 0.76 2.26
C THR A 85 -16.20 0.67 3.29
N ALA A 86 -16.49 0.88 4.57
CA ALA A 86 -15.47 0.76 5.62
C ALA A 86 -14.98 -0.69 5.73
N ALA A 87 -13.72 -0.93 5.33
CA ALA A 87 -13.10 -2.25 5.28
C ALA A 87 -12.65 -2.75 6.66
N LYS A 88 -13.55 -2.79 7.65
CA LYS A 88 -13.26 -3.27 9.02
C LYS A 88 -12.49 -4.61 9.06
N PRO A 89 -12.94 -5.69 8.39
CA PRO A 89 -12.24 -6.97 8.47
C PRO A 89 -10.84 -6.92 7.84
N LEU A 90 -10.62 -6.08 6.83
CA LEU A 90 -9.31 -5.90 6.21
C LEU A 90 -8.33 -5.21 7.17
N ASN A 91 -8.80 -4.22 7.93
CA ASN A 91 -7.95 -3.51 8.89
C ASN A 91 -7.48 -4.41 10.05
N ASP A 92 -8.30 -5.38 10.48
CA ASP A 92 -7.92 -6.34 11.52
C ASP A 92 -6.83 -7.31 11.01
N GLU A 93 -6.98 -7.85 9.79
CA GLU A 93 -5.96 -8.70 9.14
C GLU A 93 -4.63 -7.96 8.96
N LEU A 94 -4.68 -6.68 8.59
CA LEU A 94 -3.48 -5.86 8.40
C LEU A 94 -2.83 -5.47 9.72
N SER A 95 -3.60 -5.28 10.78
CA SER A 95 -3.06 -5.00 12.12
C SER A 95 -2.30 -6.20 12.71
N ALA A 96 -2.57 -7.42 12.21
CA ALA A 96 -1.83 -8.62 12.56
C ALA A 96 -0.50 -8.77 11.80
N LEU A 97 -0.23 -7.93 10.78
CA LEU A 97 1.07 -7.87 10.12
C LEU A 97 2.07 -7.11 10.97
N GLY A 98 3.03 -7.83 11.57
CA GLY A 98 4.13 -7.21 12.29
C GLY A 98 4.89 -6.23 11.40
N GLY A 99 5.15 -5.02 11.89
CA GLY A 99 5.91 -3.99 11.15
C GLY A 99 5.08 -3.16 10.16
N LEU A 100 3.77 -3.38 10.06
CA LEU A 100 2.85 -2.51 9.31
C LEU A 100 2.12 -1.56 10.26
N THR A 101 2.21 -0.25 10.01
CA THR A 101 1.60 0.79 10.85
C THR A 101 0.59 1.58 10.04
N ARG A 102 -0.61 1.81 10.59
CA ARG A 102 -1.59 2.70 9.96
C ARG A 102 -1.15 4.15 10.11
N LEU A 103 -1.01 4.84 8.99
CA LEU A 103 -0.59 6.24 8.93
C LEU A 103 -1.79 7.17 8.89
N ARG A 104 -2.76 6.85 8.02
CA ARG A 104 -3.92 7.72 7.77
C ARG A 104 -5.17 6.92 7.41
N SER A 105 -6.32 7.51 7.74
CA SER A 105 -7.64 7.05 7.28
C SER A 105 -8.49 8.24 6.88
N THR A 106 -8.98 8.25 5.65
CA THR A 106 -9.85 9.29 5.11
C THR A 106 -11.17 8.71 4.62
N ARG A 107 -12.23 9.50 4.73
CA ARG A 107 -13.57 9.15 4.25
C ARG A 107 -14.08 10.30 3.40
N SER A 108 -14.43 10.04 2.15
CA SER A 108 -14.86 11.04 1.17
C SER A 108 -16.21 10.70 0.55
#